data_AF-A0A662R5V9-F1
#
_entry.id   AF-A0A662R5V9-F1
#
_cell.length_a   1.000
_cell.length_b   1.000
_cell.length_c   1.000
_cell.angle_alpha   90.00
_cell.angle_beta   90.00
_cell.angle_gamma   90.00
#
_symmetry.space_group_name_H-M   'P 1'
#
loop_
_entity.id
_entity.type
_entity.pdbx_description
1 polymer ?
#
loop_
_entity_poly.entity_id
_entity_poly.type
_entity_poly.pdbx_seq_one_letter_code
_entity_poly.pdbx_strand_id
1 'polypeptide(L)'
;MHNNEDSGFYLRSGSTGNTIANNSIIANGVYNDTSGGYEWQFKNCQSSDVNTASNWWGTNNETRIDASIYDQTHYASYGEVITSPRLDGPAPCAPVPELPTIALLAVGLLMLAGYVRIERKKDE
;
A
#
# COMPACT_ATOMS: atom_id res chain seq x y z
N MET A 1 13.91 0.78 12.16
CA MET A 1 13.76 1.09 10.72
C MET A 1 14.68 2.26 10.42
N HIS A 2 15.52 2.17 9.39
CA HIS A 2 16.25 3.34 8.90
C HIS A 2 15.31 4.11 7.97
N ASN A 3 15.16 5.40 8.23
CA ASN A 3 14.43 6.30 7.35
C ASN A 3 15.22 6.49 6.07
N ASN A 4 14.53 6.55 4.93
CA ASN A 4 15.15 6.98 3.68
C ASN A 4 15.13 8.51 3.65
N GLU A 5 16.28 9.12 3.42
CA GLU A 5 16.49 10.57 3.43
C GLU A 5 16.10 11.27 2.11
N ASP A 6 15.58 10.55 1.11
CA ASP A 6 15.13 11.15 -0.16
C ASP A 6 13.69 10.78 -0.54
N SER A 7 13.42 9.52 -0.94
CA SER A 7 12.13 9.18 -1.54
C SER A 7 11.74 7.70 -1.42
N GLY A 8 10.47 7.42 -1.12
CA GLY A 8 9.94 6.06 -1.01
C GLY A 8 9.81 5.41 -2.39
N PHE A 9 9.06 6.05 -3.28
CA PHE A 9 9.02 5.75 -4.71
C PHE A 9 9.73 6.85 -5.49
N TYR A 10 10.66 6.45 -6.37
CA TYR A 10 11.36 7.39 -7.23
C TYR A 10 11.35 6.93 -8.68
N LEU A 11 10.66 7.68 -9.55
CA LEU A 11 10.63 7.46 -10.98
C LEU A 11 11.46 8.50 -11.72
N ARG A 12 12.35 8.02 -12.60
CA ARG A 12 13.26 8.85 -13.41
C ARG A 12 13.53 8.19 -14.77
N SER A 13 14.10 8.96 -15.69
CA SER A 13 14.71 8.43 -16.93
C SER A 13 13.81 7.54 -17.79
N GLY A 14 12.51 7.86 -17.87
CA GLY A 14 11.57 7.11 -18.71
C GLY A 14 11.06 5.81 -18.09
N SER A 15 11.03 5.69 -16.76
CA SER A 15 10.27 4.66 -16.05
C SER A 15 8.76 4.84 -16.25
N THR A 16 8.30 4.61 -17.47
CA THR A 16 6.91 4.74 -17.92
C THR A 16 6.17 3.40 -17.89
N GLY A 17 4.84 3.44 -17.86
CA GLY A 17 4.01 2.23 -17.89
C GLY A 17 3.91 1.48 -16.55
N ASN A 18 4.33 2.12 -15.46
CA ASN A 18 4.18 1.57 -14.12
C ASN A 18 2.72 1.70 -13.65
N THR A 19 2.17 0.60 -13.12
CA THR A 19 0.89 0.62 -12.39
C THR A 19 1.20 0.49 -10.91
N ILE A 20 0.92 1.54 -10.14
CA ILE A 20 1.07 1.56 -8.69
C ILE A 20 -0.33 1.80 -8.13
N ALA A 21 -1.03 0.74 -7.77
CA ALA A 21 -2.41 0.79 -7.29
C ALA A 21 -2.65 -0.29 -6.23
N ASN A 22 -3.62 -0.07 -5.35
CA ASN A 22 -4.02 -0.97 -4.26
C ASN A 22 -2.91 -1.20 -3.21
N ASN A 23 -2.11 -0.18 -2.93
CA ASN A 23 -1.06 -0.21 -1.92
C ASN A 23 -1.40 0.69 -0.72
N SER A 24 -0.73 0.44 0.40
CA SER A 24 -0.67 1.37 1.53
C SER A 24 0.71 2.05 1.59
N ILE A 25 0.77 3.29 1.09
CA ILE A 25 1.94 4.17 1.07
C ILE A 25 1.84 5.08 2.30
N ILE A 26 2.42 4.67 3.42
CA ILE A 26 2.08 5.26 4.73
C ILE A 26 3.11 6.29 5.21
N ALA A 27 4.40 6.05 4.95
CA ALA A 27 5.47 6.99 5.29
C ALA A 27 6.76 6.63 4.56
N ASN A 28 7.48 7.65 4.10
CA ASN A 28 8.89 7.55 3.76
C ASN A 28 9.66 8.47 4.71
N GLY A 29 10.31 7.90 5.72
CA GLY A 29 11.11 8.65 6.68
C GLY A 29 10.35 9.42 7.76
N VAL A 30 11.05 10.36 8.41
CA VAL A 30 10.56 11.20 9.52
C VAL A 30 10.52 12.64 9.04
N TYR A 31 9.66 13.47 9.62
CA TYR A 31 9.61 14.89 9.28
C TYR A 31 11.01 15.53 9.32
N ASN A 32 11.39 16.18 8.23
CA ASN A 32 12.69 16.80 8.03
C ASN A 32 12.53 18.32 7.99
N ASP A 33 13.00 18.99 9.03
CA ASP A 33 12.92 20.45 9.17
C ASP A 33 13.69 21.21 8.08
N THR A 34 14.67 20.58 7.43
CA THR A 34 15.50 21.21 6.39
C THR A 34 14.78 21.25 5.04
N SER A 35 14.07 20.18 4.69
CA SER A 35 13.20 20.15 3.50
C SER A 35 11.81 20.70 3.76
N GLY A 36 11.44 20.90 5.03
CA GLY A 36 10.13 21.41 5.45
C GLY A 36 9.00 20.38 5.32
N GLY A 37 9.31 19.08 5.37
CA GLY A 37 8.34 18.02 5.13
C GLY A 37 8.87 16.62 5.47
N TYR A 38 8.00 15.62 5.38
CA TYR A 38 8.46 14.22 5.35
C TYR A 38 9.22 13.98 4.04
N GLU A 39 10.26 13.15 4.04
CA GLU A 39 10.87 12.74 2.78
C GLU A 39 9.83 12.18 1.81
N TRP A 40 9.99 12.46 0.51
CA TRP A 40 8.93 12.29 -0.48
C TRP A 40 8.40 10.85 -0.46
N GLN A 41 7.10 10.67 -0.24
CA GLN A 41 6.50 9.34 -0.41
C GLN A 41 6.58 8.93 -1.88
N PHE A 42 6.41 9.89 -2.78
CA PHE A 42 6.49 9.69 -4.22
C PHE A 42 7.20 10.84 -4.91
N LYS A 43 8.21 10.52 -5.73
CA LYS A 43 8.98 11.48 -6.51
C LYS A 43 8.95 11.10 -7.98
N ASN A 44 8.33 11.96 -8.79
CA ASN A 44 8.23 11.80 -10.23
C ASN A 44 9.12 12.82 -10.94
N CYS A 45 10.37 12.45 -11.25
CA CYS A 45 11.29 13.31 -12.00
C CYS A 45 11.35 12.95 -13.49
N GLN A 46 10.24 12.47 -14.05
CA GLN A 46 10.08 12.26 -15.50
C GLN A 46 9.00 13.20 -16.04
N SER A 47 8.96 13.43 -17.35
CA SER A 47 7.97 14.32 -17.98
C SER A 47 6.59 13.69 -18.17
N SER A 48 6.46 12.39 -17.96
CA SER A 48 5.20 11.67 -18.07
C SER A 48 4.46 11.63 -16.74
N ASP A 49 3.15 11.83 -16.80
CA ASP A 49 2.26 11.68 -15.66
C ASP A 49 2.24 10.24 -15.15
N VAL A 50 1.97 10.09 -13.86
CA VAL A 50 1.92 8.78 -13.21
C VAL A 50 0.61 8.67 -12.46
N ASN A 51 -0.16 7.62 -12.79
CA ASN A 51 -1.39 7.31 -12.08
C ASN A 51 -1.09 6.47 -10.84
N THR A 52 -1.46 7.00 -9.69
CA THR A 52 -1.33 6.38 -8.36
C THR A 52 -2.68 6.36 -7.62
N ALA A 53 -3.78 6.41 -8.38
CA ALA A 53 -5.11 6.20 -7.84
C ALA A 53 -5.23 4.83 -7.16
N SER A 54 -6.24 4.72 -6.29
CA SER A 54 -6.54 3.51 -5.52
C SER A 54 -5.41 3.09 -4.58
N ASN A 55 -4.58 4.03 -4.11
CA ASN A 55 -3.66 3.79 -2.99
C ASN A 55 -4.14 4.52 -1.73
N TRP A 56 -3.74 4.00 -0.57
CA TRP A 56 -3.82 4.68 0.71
C TRP A 56 -2.54 5.44 0.99
N TRP A 57 -2.63 6.72 1.35
CA TRP A 57 -1.47 7.61 1.56
C TRP A 57 -1.13 7.82 3.05
N GLY A 58 -1.58 6.91 3.92
CA GLY A 58 -1.39 7.00 5.37
C GLY A 58 -2.30 8.01 6.08
N THR A 59 -3.00 8.87 5.34
CA THR A 59 -3.91 9.89 5.88
C THR A 59 -4.96 10.31 4.84
N ASN A 60 -6.08 10.89 5.30
CA ASN A 60 -7.08 11.58 4.48
C ASN A 60 -6.82 13.09 4.37
N ASN A 61 -5.76 13.60 5.00
CA ASN A 61 -5.42 15.02 4.93
C ASN A 61 -4.74 15.33 3.59
N GLU A 62 -5.48 15.93 2.66
CA GLU A 62 -5.00 16.23 1.30
C GLU A 62 -3.72 17.05 1.29
N THR A 63 -3.62 18.08 2.13
CA THR A 63 -2.42 18.92 2.23
C THR A 63 -1.19 18.11 2.61
N ARG A 64 -1.32 17.12 3.52
CA ARG A 64 -0.21 16.24 3.89
C ARG A 64 0.16 15.27 2.78
N ILE A 65 -0.81 14.82 1.98
CA ILE A 65 -0.57 13.94 0.84
C ILE A 65 0.16 14.71 -0.24
N ASP A 66 -0.34 15.88 -0.62
CA ASP A 66 0.25 16.72 -1.66
C ASP A 66 1.66 17.19 -1.26
N ALA A 67 1.88 17.55 0.01
CA ALA A 67 3.20 17.88 0.54
C ALA A 67 4.18 16.70 0.58
N SER A 68 3.71 15.47 0.38
CA SER A 68 4.55 14.26 0.33
C SER A 68 4.88 13.80 -1.10
N ILE A 69 4.46 14.58 -2.11
CA ILE A 69 4.61 14.27 -3.53
C ILE A 69 5.48 15.33 -4.18
N TYR A 70 6.47 14.87 -4.95
CA TYR A 70 7.33 15.73 -5.76
C TYR A 70 7.08 15.47 -7.25
N ASP A 71 6.50 16.45 -7.93
CA ASP A 71 6.00 16.33 -9.31
C ASP A 71 6.00 17.69 -10.06
N GLN A 72 5.13 17.85 -11.05
CA GLN A 72 4.97 19.08 -11.84
C GLN A 72 4.78 20.37 -11.02
N THR A 73 4.20 20.27 -9.82
CA THR A 73 3.97 21.42 -8.93
C THR A 73 5.26 22.01 -8.39
N HIS A 74 6.30 21.18 -8.30
CA HIS A 74 7.64 21.58 -7.84
C HIS A 74 8.54 21.95 -9.02
N TYR A 75 8.36 21.31 -10.18
CA TYR A 75 9.12 21.60 -11.37
C TYR A 75 8.29 21.34 -12.63
N ALA A 76 8.00 22.41 -13.39
CA ALA A 76 7.04 22.37 -14.50
C ALA A 76 7.40 21.41 -15.67
N SER A 77 8.63 20.89 -15.73
CA SER A 77 9.01 19.89 -16.74
C SER A 77 8.74 18.44 -16.32
N TYR A 78 8.29 18.21 -15.08
CA TYR A 78 7.88 16.90 -14.61
C TYR A 78 6.39 16.66 -14.87
N GLY A 79 6.01 15.40 -14.95
CA GLY A 79 4.62 14.99 -15.04
C GLY A 79 3.94 14.95 -13.68
N GLU A 80 2.62 15.05 -13.68
CA GLU A 80 1.77 15.02 -12.50
C GLU A 80 1.75 13.63 -11.85
N VAL A 81 1.70 13.58 -10.51
CA VAL A 81 1.33 12.35 -9.79
C VAL A 81 -0.17 12.40 -9.50
N ILE A 82 -0.94 11.71 -10.33
CA ILE A 82 -2.40 11.67 -10.23
C ILE A 82 -2.78 10.72 -9.10
N THR A 83 -3.29 11.27 -8.00
CA THR A 83 -3.63 10.50 -6.79
C THR A 83 -5.11 10.20 -6.64
N SER A 84 -5.98 10.84 -7.42
CA SER A 84 -7.44 10.71 -7.29
C SER A 84 -8.00 9.62 -8.24
N PRO A 85 -8.94 8.76 -7.77
CA PRO A 85 -9.44 8.67 -6.39
C PRO A 85 -8.45 7.99 -5.43
N ARG A 86 -8.45 8.44 -4.18
CA ARG A 86 -7.65 7.86 -3.08
C ARG A 86 -8.48 6.82 -2.32
N LEU A 87 -7.82 5.87 -1.65
CA LEU A 87 -8.51 5.05 -0.65
C LEU A 87 -8.75 5.87 0.62
N ASP A 88 -9.84 5.61 1.35
CA ASP A 88 -10.16 6.30 2.60
C ASP A 88 -9.48 5.67 3.85
N GLY A 89 -8.74 4.58 3.62
CA GLY A 89 -8.01 3.84 4.64
C GLY A 89 -7.05 2.82 3.98
N PRO A 90 -6.25 2.10 4.78
CA PRO A 90 -5.27 1.13 4.27
C PRO A 90 -5.86 0.20 3.22
N ALA A 91 -5.14 0.05 2.11
CA ALA A 91 -5.47 -0.97 1.12
C ALA A 91 -5.54 -2.32 1.84
N PRO A 92 -6.64 -3.08 1.71
CA PRO A 92 -6.71 -4.41 2.28
C PRO A 92 -5.53 -5.22 1.73
N CYS A 93 -4.82 -5.91 2.60
CA CYS A 93 -3.83 -6.89 2.14
C CYS A 93 -4.54 -7.86 1.18
N ALA A 94 -3.83 -8.26 0.12
CA ALA A 94 -4.35 -9.00 -1.02
C ALA A 94 -5.47 -10.00 -0.62
N PRO A 95 -6.56 -10.10 -1.39
CA PRO A 95 -7.62 -11.04 -1.09
C PRO A 95 -6.99 -12.42 -0.89
N VAL A 96 -7.23 -13.01 0.28
CA VAL A 96 -6.90 -14.43 0.51
C VAL A 96 -7.61 -15.20 -0.60
N PRO A 97 -6.94 -16.03 -1.41
CA PRO A 97 -7.62 -16.76 -2.48
C PRO A 97 -8.80 -17.57 -1.92
N GLU A 98 -10.01 -17.09 -2.19
CA GLU A 98 -11.29 -17.62 -1.72
C GLU A 98 -11.62 -18.91 -2.50
N LEU A 99 -11.45 -20.08 -1.87
CA LEU A 99 -12.15 -21.37 -2.06
C LEU A 99 -11.38 -22.54 -1.43
N PRO A 100 -10.08 -22.76 -1.73
CA PRO A 100 -9.33 -23.87 -1.14
C PRO A 100 -9.15 -23.71 0.37
N THR A 101 -8.93 -22.47 0.85
CA THR A 101 -8.69 -22.19 2.28
C THR A 101 -9.92 -22.44 3.14
N ILE A 102 -11.11 -22.04 2.68
CA ILE A 102 -12.38 -22.30 3.39
C ILE A 102 -12.69 -23.81 3.38
N ALA A 103 -12.46 -24.49 2.26
CA ALA A 103 -12.64 -25.94 2.17
C ALA A 103 -11.69 -26.69 3.13
N LEU A 104 -10.41 -26.30 3.18
CA LEU A 104 -9.42 -26.88 4.09
C LEU A 104 -9.75 -26.63 5.57
N LEU A 105 -10.22 -25.42 5.90
CA LEU A 105 -10.66 -25.10 7.25
C LEU A 105 -11.89 -25.93 7.66
N ALA A 106 -12.89 -26.04 6.79
CA ALA A 106 -14.09 -26.84 7.03
C ALA A 106 -13.77 -28.33 7.19
N VAL A 107 -12.89 -28.88 6.35
CA VAL A 107 -12.41 -30.26 6.46
C VAL A 107 -11.66 -30.46 7.78
N GLY A 108 -10.78 -29.53 8.15
CA GLY A 108 -10.05 -29.58 9.43
C GLY A 108 -10.99 -29.59 10.65
N LEU A 109 -12.01 -28.73 10.65
CA LEU A 109 -13.01 -28.66 11.73
C LEU A 109 -13.87 -29.93 11.82
N LEU A 110 -14.27 -30.51 10.68
CA LEU A 110 -15.04 -31.76 10.64
C LEU A 110 -14.22 -32.96 11.14
N MET A 111 -12.95 -33.04 10.74
CA MET A 111 -12.02 -34.07 11.22
C MET A 111 -11.82 -33.97 12.73
N LEU A 112 -11.64 -32.77 13.26
CA LEU A 112 -11.48 -32.54 14.70
C LEU A 112 -12.76 -32.91 15.49
N ALA A 113 -13.93 -32.50 15.01
CA ALA A 113 -15.21 -32.85 15.64
C ALA A 113 -15.46 -34.37 15.62
N GLY A 114 -15.11 -35.03 14.51
CA GLY A 114 -15.14 -36.49 14.39
C GLY A 114 -14.19 -37.18 15.37
N TYR A 115 -12.95 -36.71 15.47
CA TYR A 115 -11.95 -37.23 16.40
C TYR A 115 -12.41 -37.14 17.86
N VAL A 116 -12.88 -35.96 18.29
CA VAL A 116 -13.39 -35.73 19.65
C VAL A 116 -14.57 -36.65 19.99
N ARG A 117 -15.45 -36.92 19.01
CA ARG A 117 -16.59 -37.82 19.20
C ARG A 117 -16.16 -39.29 19.32
N ILE A 118 -15.10 -39.69 18.64
CA ILE A 118 -14.55 -41.05 18.72
C ILE A 118 -13.83 -41.26 20.06
N GLU A 119 -13.04 -40.29 20.53
CA GLU A 119 -12.39 -40.40 21.85
C GLU A 119 -13.42 -40.52 22.98
N ARG A 120 -14.45 -39.66 23.00
CA ARG A 120 -15.52 -39.76 24.01
C ARG A 120 -16.23 -41.11 24.06
N LYS A 121 -16.30 -41.83 22.93
CA LYS A 121 -16.90 -43.18 22.86
C LYS A 121 -15.95 -44.31 23.29
N LYS A 122 -14.65 -44.05 23.36
CA LYS A 122 -13.66 -45.01 23.89
C LYS A 122 -13.55 -44.94 25.41
N ASP A 123 -14.00 -43.83 26.00
CA ASP A 123 -14.01 -43.58 27.43
C ASP A 123 -15.34 -44.00 28.11
N GLU A 124 -16.31 -44.52 27.34
CA GLU A 124 -17.57 -45.14 27.79
C GLU A 124 -17.48 -46.67 27.76
#